data_AF-E9L010-F1
#
_entry.id   AF-E9L010-F1
#
_cell.length_a   1.000
_cell.length_b   1.000
_cell.length_c   1.000
_cell.angle_alpha   90.00
_cell.angle_beta   90.00
_cell.angle_gamma   90.00
#
_symmetry.space_group_name_H-M   'P 1'
#
loop_
_entity.id
_entity.type
_entity.pdbx_description
1 polymer ?
#
loop_
_entity_poly.entity_id
_entity_poly.type
_entity_poly.pdbx_seq_one_letter_code
_entity_poly.pdbx_strand_id
1 'polypeptide(L)'
;WLCLMQTYFTASVSEDDDEMAVLGDSTFKVKVADYEQIFQVSRNQAIKDVKEGVFELSRSVVIFYPKEGSFDCVARPWLTEAGSRSARGIWEIEFNHKLLRYIYGLTNQFTTYSLRDCGSLRNPRTIRLYESLAQFKSSGLWVTTHAWLNDRFLLPESQQKNLA
;
A
#
# COMPACT_ATOMS: atom_id res chain seq x y z
N TRP A 1 -1.83 0.40 3.27
CA TRP A 1 -1.01 1.36 2.45
C TRP A 1 -0.78 0.88 1.01
N LEU A 2 -1.47 -0.16 0.53
CA LEU A 2 -1.27 -0.75 -0.82
C LEU A 2 -2.42 -0.49 -1.81
N CYS A 3 -3.46 0.27 -1.43
CA CYS A 3 -4.70 0.38 -2.22
C CYS A 3 -4.98 1.81 -2.74
N LEU A 4 -4.02 2.72 -2.64
CA LEU A 4 -4.18 4.16 -2.97
C LEU A 4 -4.01 4.50 -4.46
N MET A 5 -3.76 3.54 -5.36
CA MET A 5 -3.32 3.86 -6.72
C MET A 5 -4.33 3.54 -7.83
N GLN A 6 -5.50 3.00 -7.49
CA GLN A 6 -6.57 2.77 -8.47
C GLN A 6 -7.21 4.06 -9.01
N THR A 7 -6.97 5.22 -8.41
CA THR A 7 -7.53 6.50 -8.89
C THR A 7 -6.75 7.13 -10.05
N TYR A 8 -5.62 6.53 -10.49
CA TYR A 8 -4.68 7.19 -11.41
C TYR A 8 -4.41 6.46 -12.74
N PHE A 9 -5.04 5.32 -13.05
CA PHE A 9 -4.78 4.61 -14.30
C PHE A 9 -6.00 4.42 -15.22
N THR A 10 -5.94 5.06 -16.38
CA THR A 10 -6.49 4.60 -17.66
C THR A 10 -5.53 3.56 -18.23
N ALA A 11 -5.90 2.28 -18.24
CA ALA A 11 -5.15 1.25 -18.94
C ALA A 11 -5.40 1.38 -20.45
N SER A 12 -4.36 1.66 -21.24
CA SER A 12 -4.37 1.36 -22.67
C SER A 12 -4.01 -0.13 -22.81
N VAL A 13 -5.04 -0.96 -22.98
CA VAL A 13 -4.87 -2.38 -23.32
C VAL A 13 -4.73 -2.46 -24.84
N SER A 14 -3.56 -2.84 -25.34
CA SER A 14 -3.43 -3.37 -26.70
C SER A 14 -3.59 -4.88 -26.62
N GLU A 15 -4.67 -5.38 -27.23
CA GLU A 15 -4.88 -6.79 -27.50
C GLU A 15 -3.91 -7.18 -28.61
N ASP A 16 -2.77 -7.78 -28.29
CA ASP A 16 -2.02 -8.68 -29.18
C ASP A 16 -0.93 -9.41 -28.39
N ASP A 17 -0.70 -10.66 -28.77
CA ASP A 17 -0.02 -11.72 -28.03
C ASP A 17 1.49 -11.49 -27.74
N ASP A 18 1.97 -12.17 -26.68
CA ASP A 18 3.38 -12.42 -26.29
C ASP A 18 4.26 -11.27 -25.76
N GLU A 19 3.73 -10.06 -25.54
CA GLU A 19 4.54 -8.94 -25.07
C GLU A 19 4.58 -8.78 -23.54
N MET A 20 5.80 -8.57 -23.05
CA MET A 20 6.12 -8.19 -21.68
C MET A 20 5.11 -7.15 -21.19
N ALA A 21 4.21 -7.53 -20.28
CA ALA A 21 3.22 -6.62 -19.71
C ALA A 21 3.93 -5.31 -19.37
N VAL A 22 3.65 -4.26 -20.13
CA VAL A 22 4.23 -2.94 -19.93
C VAL A 22 3.70 -2.50 -18.57
N LEU A 23 4.47 -2.80 -17.53
CA LEU A 23 4.17 -2.37 -16.18
C LEU A 23 4.03 -0.86 -16.30
N GLY A 24 2.81 -0.36 -16.05
CA GLY A 24 2.49 1.06 -16.18
C GLY A 24 3.52 1.91 -15.45
N ASP A 25 3.65 3.17 -15.86
CA ASP A 25 4.60 4.15 -15.32
C ASP A 25 4.86 3.93 -13.81
N SER A 26 6.13 3.73 -13.43
CA SER A 26 6.56 3.55 -12.03
C SER A 26 6.36 4.84 -11.22
N THR A 27 6.12 5.96 -11.91
CA THR A 27 6.03 7.30 -11.36
C THR A 27 4.60 7.68 -11.00
N PHE A 28 4.41 8.21 -9.79
CA PHE A 28 3.12 8.65 -9.30
C PHE A 28 3.19 10.03 -8.67
N LYS A 29 2.07 10.75 -8.74
CA LYS A 29 1.94 12.11 -8.24
C LYS A 29 0.98 12.17 -7.08
N VAL A 30 1.48 12.59 -5.92
CA VAL A 30 0.68 12.85 -4.72
C VAL A 30 0.51 14.36 -4.57
N LYS A 31 -0.73 14.84 -4.71
CA LYS A 31 -1.04 16.26 -4.50
C LYS A 31 -1.49 16.48 -3.07
N VAL A 32 -0.91 17.49 -2.42
CA VAL A 32 -1.33 17.93 -1.09
C VAL A 32 -2.82 18.32 -1.08
N ALA A 33 -3.31 18.97 -2.14
CA ALA A 33 -4.71 19.36 -2.26
C ALA A 33 -5.67 18.16 -2.25
N ASP A 34 -5.31 17.05 -2.92
CA ASP A 34 -6.14 15.85 -2.92
C ASP A 34 -6.17 15.22 -1.52
N TYR A 35 -5.04 15.23 -0.81
CA TYR A 35 -4.97 14.78 0.58
C TYR A 35 -5.86 15.61 1.52
N GLU A 36 -5.84 16.94 1.40
CA GLU A 36 -6.73 17.84 2.15
C GLU A 36 -8.20 17.45 1.96
N GLN A 37 -8.62 17.20 0.72
CA GLN A 37 -9.99 16.87 0.37
C GLN A 37 -10.41 15.47 0.84
N ILE A 38 -9.54 14.47 0.71
CA ILE A 38 -9.86 13.08 1.08
C ILE A 38 -9.95 12.93 2.59
N PHE A 39 -9.00 13.50 3.33
CA PHE A 39 -8.88 13.31 4.78
C PHE A 39 -9.49 14.45 5.60
N GLN A 40 -9.98 15.52 4.95
CA GLN A 40 -10.63 16.66 5.60
C GLN A 40 -9.73 17.31 6.67
N VAL A 41 -8.46 17.53 6.33
CA VAL A 41 -7.45 18.13 7.20
C VAL A 41 -7.04 19.52 6.70
N SER A 42 -6.42 20.32 7.57
CA SER A 42 -5.87 21.62 7.16
C SER A 42 -4.71 21.44 6.18
N ARG A 43 -4.49 22.43 5.32
CA ARG A 43 -3.36 22.46 4.37
C ARG A 43 -2.01 22.24 5.04
N ASN A 44 -1.76 22.88 6.18
CA ASN A 44 -0.50 22.72 6.91
C ASN A 44 -0.31 21.28 7.39
N GLN A 45 -1.39 20.63 7.86
CA GLN A 45 -1.35 19.23 8.25
C GLN A 45 -1.11 18.33 7.04
N ALA A 46 -1.82 18.56 5.92
CA ALA A 46 -1.63 17.80 4.69
C ALA A 46 -0.19 17.89 4.14
N ILE A 47 0.41 19.07 4.17
CA ILE A 47 1.82 19.26 3.76
C ILE A 47 2.74 18.41 4.64
N LYS A 48 2.53 18.46 5.96
CA LYS A 48 3.33 17.69 6.92
C LYS A 48 3.15 16.19 6.71
N ASP A 49 1.92 15.72 6.64
CA ASP A 49 1.58 14.30 6.49
C ASP A 49 2.10 13.71 5.19
N VAL A 50 1.90 14.40 4.06
CA VAL A 50 2.39 13.93 2.76
C VAL A 50 3.91 13.86 2.77
N LYS A 51 4.58 14.90 3.29
CA LYS A 51 6.04 14.91 3.40
C LYS A 51 6.55 13.75 4.25
N GLU A 52 6.02 13.60 5.47
CA GLU A 52 6.43 12.53 6.39
C GLU A 52 6.12 11.16 5.80
N GLY A 53 4.94 10.95 5.23
CA GLY A 53 4.53 9.69 4.61
C GLY A 53 5.41 9.29 3.43
N VAL A 54 5.80 10.23 2.57
CA VAL A 54 6.71 9.96 1.46
C VAL A 54 8.10 9.56 1.97
N PHE A 55 8.64 10.25 2.98
CA PHE A 55 9.94 9.91 3.56
C PHE A 55 9.94 8.58 4.32
N GLU A 56 8.86 8.26 5.04
CA GLU A 56 8.73 6.97 5.71
C GLU A 56 8.62 5.84 4.68
N LEU A 57 7.88 6.05 3.59
CA LEU A 57 7.81 5.08 2.51
C LEU A 57 9.17 4.88 1.81
N SER A 58 9.92 5.96 1.57
CA SER A 58 11.24 5.86 0.93
C SER A 58 12.26 5.06 1.75
N ARG A 59 12.08 5.02 3.08
CA ARG A 59 12.91 4.24 4.01
C ARG A 59 12.40 2.81 4.22
N SER A 60 11.18 2.54 3.80
CA SER A 60 10.52 1.27 4.04
C SER A 60 10.91 0.22 3.00
N VAL A 61 10.94 -1.05 3.43
CA VAL A 61 11.23 -2.20 2.56
C VAL A 61 10.15 -3.27 2.69
N VAL A 62 9.94 -4.01 1.61
CA VAL A 62 9.15 -5.25 1.59
C VAL A 62 10.12 -6.42 1.68
N ILE A 63 9.89 -7.32 2.64
CA ILE A 63 10.68 -8.53 2.81
C ILE A 63 9.90 -9.70 2.22
N PHE A 64 10.52 -10.40 1.27
CA PHE A 64 10.02 -11.65 0.71
C PHE A 64 10.75 -12.82 1.34
N TYR A 65 10.05 -13.93 1.54
CA TYR A 65 10.60 -15.20 2.01
C TYR A 65 10.34 -16.25 0.92
N PRO A 66 11.25 -16.37 -0.08
CA PRO A 66 11.13 -17.39 -1.13
C PRO A 66 11.16 -18.78 -0.51
N LYS A 67 10.35 -19.70 -1.02
CA LYS A 67 10.41 -21.12 -0.62
C LYS A 67 11.57 -21.87 -1.26
N GLU A 68 12.07 -21.34 -2.39
CA GLU A 68 13.11 -21.93 -3.21
C GLU A 68 14.07 -20.83 -3.69
N GLY A 69 15.33 -21.20 -3.90
CA GLY A 69 16.39 -20.29 -4.35
C GLY A 69 17.54 -20.16 -3.34
N SER A 70 18.50 -19.29 -3.65
CA SER A 70 19.74 -19.11 -2.86
C SER A 70 19.59 -18.18 -1.65
N PHE A 71 18.43 -17.54 -1.46
CA PHE A 71 18.22 -16.54 -0.42
C PHE A 71 17.05 -16.94 0.48
N ASP A 72 17.28 -16.98 1.79
CA ASP A 72 16.24 -17.20 2.80
C ASP A 72 15.24 -16.04 2.86
N CYS A 73 15.71 -14.82 2.58
CA CYS A 73 14.85 -13.65 2.44
C CYS A 73 15.44 -12.64 1.45
N VAL A 74 14.55 -11.83 0.85
CA VAL A 74 14.91 -10.77 -0.10
C VAL A 74 14.18 -9.50 0.31
N ALA A 75 14.94 -8.49 0.75
CA ALA A 75 14.41 -7.15 1.01
C ALA A 75 14.40 -6.30 -0.27
N ARG A 76 13.29 -5.61 -0.53
CA ARG A 76 13.13 -4.69 -1.66
C ARG A 76 12.57 -3.36 -1.19
N PRO A 77 13.22 -2.21 -1.46
CA PRO A 77 12.69 -0.91 -1.09
C PRO A 77 11.42 -0.61 -1.88
N TRP A 78 10.50 0.14 -1.26
CA TRP A 78 9.26 0.56 -1.89
C TRP A 78 9.51 1.51 -3.06
N LEU A 79 10.32 2.55 -2.82
CA LEU A 79 10.62 3.58 -3.79
C LEU A 79 12.03 3.45 -4.34
N THR A 80 12.20 3.75 -5.62
CA THR A 80 13.49 4.02 -6.25
C THR A 80 13.84 5.50 -6.16
N GLU A 81 12.83 6.37 -6.26
CA GLU A 81 13.00 7.83 -6.12
C GLU A 81 11.82 8.46 -5.38
N ALA A 82 12.10 9.54 -4.65
CA ALA A 82 11.09 10.37 -3.99
C ALA A 82 11.49 11.85 -4.06
N GLY A 83 10.77 12.64 -4.86
CA GLY A 83 11.05 14.05 -5.11
C GLY A 83 9.86 14.95 -4.79
N SER A 84 10.14 16.19 -4.39
CA SER A 84 9.12 17.22 -4.20
C SER A 84 9.26 18.32 -5.23
N ARG A 85 8.16 18.63 -5.94
CA ARG A 85 8.04 19.88 -6.70
C ARG A 85 7.32 20.91 -5.82
N SER A 86 8.12 21.57 -4.97
CA SER A 86 7.66 22.49 -3.92
C SER A 86 6.67 23.56 -4.41
N ALA A 87 6.87 24.09 -5.63
CA ALA A 87 6.06 25.18 -6.17
C ALA A 87 4.56 24.86 -6.34
N ARG A 88 4.15 23.58 -6.37
CA ARG A 88 2.75 23.18 -6.59
C ARG A 88 2.18 22.26 -5.50
N GLY A 89 2.94 21.93 -4.46
CA GLY A 89 2.51 20.94 -3.46
C GLY A 89 2.28 19.56 -4.08
N ILE A 90 3.10 19.20 -5.07
CA ILE A 90 3.06 17.90 -5.76
C ILE A 90 4.33 17.14 -5.41
N TRP A 91 4.16 15.93 -4.91
CA TRP A 91 5.22 14.96 -4.68
C TRP A 91 5.21 13.93 -5.79
N GLU A 92 6.39 13.68 -6.36
CA GLU A 92 6.63 12.71 -7.41
C GLU A 92 7.38 11.55 -6.76
N ILE A 93 6.79 10.36 -6.77
CA ILE A 93 7.37 9.15 -6.19
C ILE A 93 7.49 8.11 -7.28
N GLU A 94 8.62 7.41 -7.32
CA GLU A 94 8.85 6.32 -8.24
C GLU A 94 8.91 5.00 -7.46
N PHE A 95 7.99 4.09 -7.75
CA PHE A 95 7.99 2.76 -7.15
C PHE A 95 9.02 1.85 -7.79
N ASN A 96 9.58 0.97 -6.97
CA ASN A 96 10.45 -0.08 -7.45
C ASN A 96 9.72 -0.98 -8.46
N HIS A 97 10.23 -1.04 -9.69
CA HIS A 97 9.70 -1.86 -10.79
C HIS A 97 9.50 -3.34 -10.38
N LYS A 98 10.34 -3.87 -9.49
CA LYS A 98 10.23 -5.25 -8.99
C LYS A 98 9.05 -5.46 -8.05
N LEU A 99 8.47 -4.38 -7.54
CA LEU A 99 7.28 -4.36 -6.69
C LEU A 99 5.99 -4.03 -7.45
N LEU A 100 6.09 -3.40 -8.62
CA LEU A 100 4.93 -2.97 -9.42
C LEU A 100 3.94 -4.09 -9.71
N ARG A 101 4.40 -5.32 -9.98
CA ARG A 101 3.49 -6.47 -10.18
C ARG A 101 2.62 -6.80 -8.96
N TYR A 102 3.05 -6.46 -7.74
CA TYR A 102 2.26 -6.64 -6.52
C TYR A 102 1.32 -5.46 -6.24
N ILE A 103 1.49 -4.36 -6.99
CA ILE A 103 0.65 -3.16 -6.95
C ILE A 103 -0.39 -3.23 -8.09
N TYR A 104 0.02 -3.63 -9.29
CA TYR A 104 -0.77 -3.65 -10.53
C TYR A 104 -1.30 -5.01 -10.95
N GLY A 105 -0.77 -6.12 -10.43
CA GLY A 105 -0.91 -7.46 -11.02
C GLY A 105 -2.36 -7.95 -11.06
N LEU A 106 -3.06 -7.58 -12.13
CA LEU A 106 -4.39 -7.99 -12.56
C LEU A 106 -4.68 -9.44 -12.21
N THR A 107 -5.40 -9.65 -11.10
CA THR A 107 -6.22 -10.85 -10.88
C THR A 107 -7.27 -10.54 -9.82
N ASN A 108 -8.36 -11.32 -9.84
CA ASN A 108 -9.53 -11.34 -8.96
C ASN A 108 -9.26 -11.40 -7.42
N GLN A 109 -8.05 -11.11 -6.95
CA GLN A 109 -7.59 -11.35 -5.59
C GLN A 109 -7.22 -10.08 -4.82
N PHE A 110 -7.51 -8.89 -5.36
CA PHE A 110 -7.28 -7.65 -4.62
C PHE A 110 -8.39 -7.35 -3.62
N THR A 111 -7.96 -6.94 -2.43
CA THR A 111 -8.83 -6.29 -1.45
C THR A 111 -9.15 -4.87 -1.92
N THR A 112 -10.40 -4.61 -2.26
CA THR A 112 -10.90 -3.26 -2.50
C THR A 112 -11.57 -2.71 -1.25
N TYR A 113 -11.19 -1.50 -0.82
CA TYR A 113 -11.82 -0.80 0.29
C TYR A 113 -11.82 0.71 0.07
N SER A 114 -12.73 1.42 0.75
CA SER A 114 -12.82 2.87 0.71
C SER A 114 -11.62 3.52 1.40
N LEU A 115 -10.89 4.35 0.65
CA LEU A 115 -9.79 5.15 1.18
C LEU A 115 -10.23 6.16 2.24
N ARG A 116 -11.43 6.71 2.07
CA ARG A 116 -12.05 7.61 3.04
C ARG A 116 -12.26 6.90 4.38
N ASP A 117 -12.77 5.68 4.33
CA ASP A 117 -13.07 4.90 5.54
C ASP A 117 -11.77 4.51 6.23
N CYS A 118 -10.79 4.02 5.47
CA CYS A 118 -9.45 3.74 5.99
C CYS A 118 -8.80 5.00 6.60
N GLY A 119 -8.99 6.16 5.99
CA GLY A 119 -8.46 7.44 6.46
C GLY A 119 -9.04 7.94 7.78
N SER A 120 -10.23 7.49 8.13
CA SER A 120 -10.85 7.78 9.43
C SER A 120 -10.24 6.97 10.57
N LEU A 121 -9.59 5.85 10.26
CA LEU A 121 -8.98 4.96 11.25
C LEU A 121 -7.61 5.49 11.68
N ARG A 122 -7.42 5.69 12.98
CA ARG A 122 -6.15 6.21 13.54
C ARG A 122 -5.18 5.12 13.99
N ASN A 123 -5.67 3.91 14.25
CA ASN A 123 -4.86 2.82 14.75
C ASN A 123 -4.42 1.90 13.58
N PRO A 124 -3.11 1.74 13.33
CA PRO A 124 -2.60 0.88 12.27
C PRO A 124 -3.09 -0.56 12.34
N ARG A 125 -3.34 -1.09 13.55
CA ARG A 125 -3.88 -2.45 13.73
C ARG A 125 -5.34 -2.54 13.28
N THR A 126 -6.12 -1.50 13.58
CA THR A 126 -7.51 -1.40 13.11
C THR A 126 -7.58 -1.24 11.59
N ILE A 127 -6.64 -0.51 10.99
CA ILE A 127 -6.50 -0.45 9.53
C ILE A 127 -6.23 -1.85 8.97
N ARG A 128 -5.25 -2.59 9.51
CA ARG A 128 -4.95 -3.95 9.06
C ARG A 128 -6.14 -4.91 9.23
N LEU A 129 -6.91 -4.76 10.30
CA LEU A 129 -8.15 -5.49 10.51
C LEU A 129 -9.19 -5.17 9.44
N TYR A 130 -9.44 -3.89 9.20
CA TYR A 130 -10.39 -3.44 8.18
C TYR A 130 -9.99 -3.93 6.78
N GLU A 131 -8.70 -3.82 6.42
CA GLU A 131 -8.15 -4.35 5.17
C GLU A 131 -8.36 -5.86 5.06
N SER A 132 -8.13 -6.61 6.15
CA SER A 132 -8.33 -8.07 6.16
C SER A 132 -9.81 -8.44 6.00
N LEU A 133 -10.72 -7.74 6.70
CA LEU A 133 -12.16 -7.98 6.58
C LEU A 133 -12.70 -7.63 5.18
N ALA A 134 -12.21 -6.54 4.58
CA ALA A 134 -12.59 -6.14 3.24
C ALA A 134 -12.23 -7.21 2.19
N GLN A 135 -11.20 -8.02 2.43
CA GLN A 135 -10.77 -9.10 1.54
C GLN A 135 -11.85 -10.20 1.45
N PHE A 136 -12.55 -10.44 2.55
CA PHE A 136 -13.60 -11.45 2.67
C PHE A 136 -15.00 -10.85 2.59
N LYS A 137 -15.15 -9.63 2.05
CA LYS A 137 -16.44 -8.94 1.94
C LYS A 137 -17.45 -9.73 1.10
N SER A 138 -17.00 -10.47 0.09
CA SER A 138 -17.86 -11.31 -0.76
C SER A 138 -18.33 -12.58 -0.05
N SER A 139 -17.48 -13.23 0.75
CA SER A 139 -17.84 -14.43 1.51
C SER A 139 -18.59 -14.11 2.81
N GLY A 140 -18.39 -12.92 3.37
CA GLY A 140 -18.96 -12.49 4.65
C GLY A 140 -18.34 -13.17 5.88
N LEU A 141 -17.42 -14.11 5.69
CA LEU A 141 -16.76 -14.87 6.75
C LEU A 141 -15.25 -14.85 6.55
N TRP A 142 -14.53 -14.44 7.59
CA TRP A 142 -13.08 -14.50 7.67
C TRP A 142 -12.67 -15.42 8.82
N VAL A 143 -11.92 -16.48 8.49
CA VAL A 143 -11.35 -17.42 9.47
C VAL A 143 -9.83 -17.30 9.40
N THR A 144 -9.19 -17.08 10.54
CA THR A 144 -7.73 -16.97 10.65
C THR A 144 -7.23 -17.55 11.97
N THR A 145 -5.93 -17.73 12.11
CA THR A 145 -5.30 -18.22 13.33
C THR A 145 -4.73 -17.08 14.18
N HIS A 146 -4.64 -17.30 15.48
CA HIS A 146 -4.02 -16.35 16.40
C HIS A 146 -2.55 -16.05 16.04
N ALA A 147 -1.79 -17.07 15.63
CA ALA A 147 -0.41 -16.89 15.19
C ALA A 147 -0.31 -15.97 13.96
N TRP A 148 -1.21 -16.15 12.98
CA TRP A 148 -1.26 -15.30 11.80
C TRP A 148 -1.59 -13.84 12.15
N LEU A 149 -2.52 -13.61 13.08
CA LEU A 149 -2.85 -12.26 13.54
C LEU A 149 -1.66 -11.59 14.25
N ASN A 150 -0.96 -12.31 15.13
CA ASN A 150 0.19 -11.77 15.86
C ASN A 150 1.28 -11.27 14.91
N ASP A 151 1.65 -12.09 13.94
CA ASP A 151 2.66 -11.76 12.93
C ASP A 151 2.17 -10.61 12.03
N ARG A 152 0.99 -10.78 11.42
CA ARG A 152 0.50 -9.85 10.42
C ARG A 152 0.12 -8.49 11.00
N PHE A 153 -0.27 -8.40 12.27
CA PHE A 153 -0.67 -7.13 12.90
C PHE A 153 0.45 -6.54 13.77
N LEU A 154 1.61 -7.20 13.84
CA LEU A 154 2.76 -6.80 14.65
C LEU A 154 2.34 -6.53 16.10
N LEU A 155 1.64 -7.49 16.70
CA LEU A 155 1.16 -7.37 18.08
C LEU A 155 2.34 -7.41 19.06
N PRO A 156 2.36 -6.55 20.10
CA PRO A 156 3.41 -6.57 21.11
C PRO A 156 3.37 -7.88 21.90
N GLU A 157 4.51 -8.33 22.43
CA GLU A 157 4.62 -9.59 23.16
C GLU A 157 3.59 -9.76 24.29
N SER A 158 3.25 -8.66 24.96
CA SER A 158 2.23 -8.64 26.02
C SER A 158 0.83 -9.03 25.55
N GLN A 159 0.54 -8.88 24.26
CA GLN A 159 -0.75 -9.23 23.65
C GLN A 159 -0.71 -10.57 22.93
N GLN A 160 0.48 -11.08 22.57
CA GLN A 160 0.65 -12.34 21.83
C GLN A 160 0.27 -13.59 22.63
N LYS A 161 0.07 -13.49 23.95
CA LYS A 161 -0.30 -14.63 24.81
C LYS A 161 -1.73 -14.57 25.32
N ASN A 162 -2.47 -13.53 24.99
CA ASN A 162 -3.85 -13.33 25.44
C ASN A 162 -4.80 -14.11 24.54
N LEU A 163 -4.92 -15.41 24.81
CA LEU A 163 -6.02 -16.23 24.31
C LEU A 163 -7.22 -15.99 25.23
N ALA A 164 -8.17 -15.17 24.77
CA ALA A 164 -9.46 -15.00 25.43
C ALA A 164 -10.30 -16.29 25.32
#